data_AF-A0A4R0QWG4-F1
#
_entry.id   AF-A0A4R0QWG4-F1
#
_cell.length_a   1.000
_cell.length_b   1.000
_cell.length_c   1.000
_cell.angle_alpha   90.00
_cell.angle_beta   90.00
_cell.angle_gamma   90.00
#
_symmetry.space_group_name_H-M   'P 1'
#
loop_
_entity.id
_entity.type
_entity.pdbx_description
1 polymer ?
#
loop_
_entity_poly.entity_id
_entity_poly.type
_entity_poly.pdbx_seq_one_letter_code
_entity_poly.pdbx_strand_id
1 'polypeptide(L)'
;MKFISGDDLVLTQDDIQAEYHNRKAIIEEKRDALLAERFRTYNDLTVAVEAFTAFNDKYGDNDCADNVRSVSRLITEAQHELYKRIHISLHELDDEEDEITRDYRNSLREIEEIKYSRHATTSWE
;
A
#
# COMPACT_ATOMS: atom_id res chain seq x y z
N MET A 1 -32.89 0.00 -38.06
CA MET A 1 -31.44 -0.34 -37.99
C MET A 1 -30.75 0.74 -37.18
N LYS A 2 -30.31 0.43 -35.96
CA LYS A 2 -29.44 1.33 -35.19
C LYS A 2 -28.01 1.06 -35.66
N PHE A 3 -27.39 2.06 -36.27
CA PHE A 3 -25.96 2.02 -36.58
C PHE A 3 -25.21 2.15 -35.28
N ILE A 4 -24.48 1.11 -34.90
CA ILE A 4 -23.38 1.21 -33.95
C ILE A 4 -22.23 1.79 -34.77
N SER A 5 -22.16 3.13 -34.87
CA SER A 5 -20.90 3.77 -35.27
C SER A 5 -20.02 3.76 -34.03
N GLY A 6 -18.81 3.21 -34.17
CA GLY A 6 -17.85 3.05 -33.08
C GLY A 6 -17.69 4.34 -32.28
N ASP A 7 -18.33 4.36 -31.12
CA ASP A 7 -17.87 5.12 -29.98
C ASP A 7 -16.53 4.47 -29.60
N ASP A 8 -15.45 4.92 -30.25
CA ASP A 8 -14.14 4.88 -29.60
C ASP A 8 -14.37 5.57 -28.26
N LEU A 9 -14.39 4.77 -27.19
CA LEU A 9 -14.53 5.23 -25.82
C LEU A 9 -13.25 6.02 -25.52
N VAL A 10 -13.18 7.26 -26.01
CA VAL A 10 -12.12 8.20 -25.64
C VAL A 10 -12.42 8.53 -24.19
N LEU A 11 -11.73 7.83 -23.28
CA LEU A 11 -11.70 8.19 -21.87
C LEU A 11 -11.53 9.69 -21.78
N THR A 12 -12.50 10.36 -21.17
CA THR A 12 -12.41 11.79 -21.00
C THR A 12 -11.35 12.11 -19.95
N GLN A 13 -10.88 13.35 -19.94
CA GLN A 13 -9.96 13.80 -18.90
C GLN A 13 -10.53 13.58 -17.49
N ASP A 14 -11.85 13.71 -17.35
CA ASP A 14 -12.57 13.50 -16.09
C ASP A 14 -12.58 12.01 -15.70
N ASP A 15 -12.74 11.09 -16.66
CA ASP A 15 -12.69 9.65 -16.40
C ASP A 15 -11.29 9.21 -15.93
N ILE A 16 -10.25 9.72 -16.58
CA ILE A 16 -8.84 9.44 -16.21
C ILE A 16 -8.53 10.01 -14.83
N GLN A 17 -9.03 11.20 -14.51
CA GLN A 17 -8.86 11.81 -13.20
C GLN A 17 -9.60 11.03 -12.11
N ALA A 18 -10.83 10.58 -12.38
CA ALA A 18 -11.60 9.76 -11.46
C ALA A 18 -10.91 8.41 -11.19
N GLU A 19 -10.40 7.76 -12.23
CA GLU A 19 -9.65 6.50 -12.11
C GLU A 19 -8.36 6.71 -11.30
N TYR A 20 -7.60 7.78 -11.56
CA TYR A 20 -6.40 8.12 -10.79
C TYR A 20 -6.71 8.28 -9.30
N HIS A 21 -7.73 9.07 -8.95
CA HIS A 21 -8.12 9.27 -7.56
C HIS A 21 -8.60 7.97 -6.89
N ASN A 22 -9.35 7.13 -7.61
CA ASN A 22 -9.79 5.84 -7.10
C ASN A 22 -8.59 4.91 -6.82
N ARG A 23 -7.65 4.80 -7.76
CA ARG A 23 -6.43 3.99 -7.57
C ARG A 23 -5.60 4.51 -6.40
N LYS A 24 -5.48 5.82 -6.22
CA LYS A 24 -4.77 6.43 -5.08
C LYS A 24 -5.45 6.12 -3.74
N ALA A 25 -6.79 6.22 -3.68
CA ALA A 25 -7.53 5.87 -2.47
C ALA A 25 -7.30 4.41 -2.06
N ILE A 26 -7.29 3.48 -3.02
CA ILE A 26 -7.00 2.06 -2.76
C ILE A 26 -5.58 1.87 -2.18
N ILE A 27 -4.57 2.60 -2.68
CA ILE A 27 -3.20 2.56 -2.12
C ILE A 27 -3.18 3.07 -0.69
N GLU A 28 -3.85 4.19 -0.41
CA GLU A 28 -3.95 4.76 0.93
C GLU A 28 -4.62 3.78 1.90
N GLU A 29 -5.72 3.13 1.51
CA GLU A 29 -6.38 2.09 2.32
C GLU A 29 -5.45 0.91 2.63
N LYS A 30 -4.68 0.44 1.63
CA LYS A 30 -3.67 -0.63 1.85
C LYS A 30 -2.57 -0.18 2.81
N ARG A 31 -2.09 1.06 2.67
CA ARG A 31 -1.05 1.67 3.53
C ARG A 31 -1.54 1.73 4.98
N ASP A 32 -2.76 2.20 5.19
CA ASP A 32 -3.38 2.27 6.51
C ASP A 32 -3.57 0.88 7.13
N ALA A 33 -3.99 -0.11 6.34
CA ALA A 33 -4.13 -1.49 6.81
C ALA A 33 -2.79 -2.08 7.29
N LEU A 34 -1.70 -1.86 6.54
CA LEU A 34 -0.36 -2.31 6.94
C LEU A 34 0.14 -1.61 8.21
N LEU A 35 -0.09 -0.30 8.34
CA LEU A 35 0.28 0.45 9.54
C LEU A 35 -0.55 0.01 10.76
N ALA A 36 -1.84 -0.28 10.57
CA ALA A 36 -2.70 -0.82 11.61
C ALA A 36 -2.24 -2.23 12.04
N GLU A 37 -1.88 -3.10 11.09
CA GLU A 37 -1.33 -4.43 11.40
C GLU A 37 -0.02 -4.33 12.19
N ARG A 38 0.87 -3.41 11.80
CA ARG A 38 2.11 -3.11 12.52
C ARG A 38 1.83 -2.77 13.97
N PHE A 39 0.90 -1.84 14.18
CA PHE A 39 0.55 -1.36 15.51
C PHE A 39 -0.09 -2.47 16.36
N ARG A 40 -1.04 -3.22 15.80
CA ARG A 40 -1.70 -4.33 16.51
C ARG A 40 -0.70 -5.39 16.96
N THR A 41 0.13 -5.86 16.03
CA THR A 41 1.09 -6.94 16.32
C THR A 41 2.15 -6.48 17.32
N TYR A 42 2.59 -5.21 17.27
CA TYR A 42 3.48 -4.64 18.28
C TYR A 42 2.86 -4.70 19.67
N ASN A 43 1.59 -4.28 19.80
CA ASN A 43 0.87 -4.35 21.07
C ASN A 43 0.69 -5.79 21.56
N ASP A 44 0.29 -6.71 20.69
CA ASP A 44 0.11 -8.13 21.05
C ASP A 44 1.41 -8.73 21.60
N LEU A 45 2.56 -8.40 20.97
CA LEU A 45 3.87 -8.85 21.44
C LEU A 45 4.28 -8.21 22.76
N THR A 46 4.03 -6.91 22.95
CA THR A 46 4.29 -6.23 24.23
C THR A 46 3.47 -6.85 25.36
N VAL A 47 2.17 -7.08 25.14
CA VAL A 47 1.29 -7.74 26.13
C VAL A 47 1.78 -9.15 26.45
N ALA A 48 2.26 -9.89 25.45
CA ALA A 48 2.83 -11.22 25.67
C ALA A 48 4.12 -11.17 26.52
N VAL A 49 5.00 -10.17 26.32
CA VAL A 49 6.18 -9.95 27.17
C VAL A 49 5.74 -9.68 28.61
N GLU A 50 4.84 -8.72 28.81
CA GLU A 50 4.39 -8.34 30.16
C GLU A 50 3.76 -9.51 30.91
N ALA A 51 2.89 -10.27 30.23
CA ALA A 51 2.27 -11.47 30.80
C ALA A 51 3.29 -12.55 31.16
N PHE A 52 4.29 -12.76 30.30
CA PHE A 52 5.34 -13.73 30.53
C PHE A 52 6.27 -13.33 31.69
N THR A 53 6.69 -12.07 31.77
CA THR A 53 7.49 -11.54 32.88
C THR A 53 6.72 -11.67 34.20
N ALA A 54 5.44 -11.30 34.23
CA ALA A 54 4.61 -11.43 35.43
C ALA A 54 4.42 -12.89 35.88
N PHE A 55 4.30 -13.83 34.93
CA PHE A 55 4.25 -15.26 35.24
C PHE A 55 5.57 -15.72 35.87
N ASN A 56 6.70 -15.33 35.28
CA ASN A 56 8.03 -15.68 35.76
C ASN A 56 8.30 -15.13 37.17
N ASP A 57 7.94 -13.88 37.44
CA ASP A 57 8.11 -13.27 38.76
C ASP A 57 7.30 -13.98 39.86
N LYS A 58 6.16 -14.59 39.48
CA LYS A 58 5.25 -15.26 40.42
C LYS A 58 5.57 -16.75 40.64
N TYR A 59 6.11 -17.43 39.65
CA TYR A 59 6.24 -18.89 39.66
C TYR A 59 7.64 -19.42 39.26
N GLY A 60 8.60 -18.55 38.94
CA GLY A 60 9.92 -18.94 38.43
C GLY A 60 10.89 -19.41 39.53
N ASP A 61 11.47 -20.60 39.34
CA ASP A 61 12.68 -21.06 40.03
C ASP A 61 13.95 -20.51 39.33
N ASN A 62 15.14 -20.64 39.94
CA ASN A 62 16.41 -20.11 39.39
C ASN A 62 16.76 -20.61 37.95
N ASP A 63 16.19 -21.73 37.47
CA ASP A 63 16.32 -22.24 36.09
C ASP A 63 15.44 -21.49 35.06
N CYS A 64 14.57 -20.57 35.49
CA CYS A 64 13.62 -19.88 34.61
C CYS A 64 14.25 -18.73 33.79
N ALA A 65 15.46 -18.28 34.15
CA ALA A 65 16.15 -17.19 33.46
C ALA A 65 16.43 -17.49 31.96
N ASP A 66 16.70 -18.75 31.62
CA ASP A 66 16.96 -19.15 30.22
C ASP A 66 15.68 -19.25 29.39
N ASN A 67 14.54 -19.58 30.01
CA ASN A 67 13.23 -19.51 29.37
C ASN A 67 12.84 -18.05 29.08
N VAL A 68 13.13 -17.13 30.01
CA VAL A 68 12.88 -15.69 29.81
C VAL A 68 13.70 -15.13 28.67
N ARG A 69 14.98 -15.47 28.60
CA ARG A 69 15.86 -15.08 27.48
C ARG A 69 15.35 -15.65 26.14
N SER A 70 14.91 -16.90 26.13
CA SER A 70 14.41 -17.56 24.91
C SER A 70 13.13 -16.91 24.39
N VAL A 71 12.18 -16.60 25.28
CA VAL A 71 10.94 -15.89 24.93
C VAL A 71 11.24 -14.48 24.42
N SER A 72 12.12 -13.74 25.11
CA SER A 72 12.55 -12.42 24.67
C SER A 72 13.20 -12.45 23.28
N ARG A 73 13.98 -13.49 22.96
CA ARG A 73 14.59 -13.67 21.64
C ARG A 73 13.54 -13.94 20.56
N LEU A 74 12.62 -14.86 20.81
CA LEU A 74 11.54 -15.18 19.87
C LEU A 74 10.67 -13.95 19.56
N ILE A 75 10.40 -13.12 20.57
CA ILE A 75 9.62 -11.90 20.39
C ILE A 75 10.42 -10.87 19.56
N THR A 76 11.71 -10.71 19.83
CA THR A 76 12.59 -9.82 19.03
C THR A 76 12.66 -10.29 17.57
N GLU A 77 12.80 -11.59 17.34
CA GLU A 77 12.79 -12.19 15.99
C GLU A 77 11.44 -11.95 15.29
N ALA A 78 10.32 -12.17 15.98
CA ALA A 78 8.98 -11.92 15.44
C ALA A 78 8.75 -10.43 15.10
N GLN A 79 9.20 -9.52 15.96
CA GLN A 79 9.15 -8.07 15.69
C GLN A 79 10.00 -7.69 14.48
N HIS A 80 11.19 -8.29 14.34
CA HIS A 80 12.09 -8.03 13.22
C HIS A 80 11.48 -8.49 11.89
N GLU A 81 10.95 -9.72 11.83
CA GLU A 81 10.32 -10.24 10.61
C GLU A 81 9.06 -9.45 10.23
N LEU A 82 8.24 -9.08 11.21
CA LEU A 82 7.10 -8.20 10.95
C LEU A 82 7.54 -6.85 10.38
N TYR A 83 8.52 -6.21 11.01
CA TYR A 83 9.05 -4.92 10.56
C TYR A 83 9.56 -5.01 9.13
N LYS A 84 10.35 -6.04 8.83
CA LYS A 84 10.90 -6.29 7.50
C LYS A 84 9.80 -6.48 6.46
N ARG A 85 8.80 -7.33 6.75
CA ARG A 85 7.67 -7.57 5.84
C ARG A 85 6.89 -6.28 5.56
N ILE A 86 6.52 -5.54 6.60
CA ILE A 86 5.75 -4.31 6.45
C ILE A 86 6.56 -3.25 5.71
N HIS A 87 7.86 -3.14 5.97
CA HIS A 87 8.72 -2.20 5.26
C HIS A 87 8.81 -2.52 3.76
N ILE A 88 8.96 -3.80 3.40
CA ILE A 88 8.96 -4.24 2.00
C ILE A 88 7.62 -3.91 1.36
N SER A 89 6.49 -4.26 1.99
CA SER A 89 5.17 -4.00 1.42
C SER A 89 4.85 -2.51 1.30
N LEU A 90 5.33 -1.66 2.22
CA LEU A 90 5.21 -0.20 2.08
C LEU A 90 6.01 0.32 0.89
N HIS A 91 7.21 -0.20 0.66
CA HIS A 91 8.01 0.16 -0.51
C HIS A 91 7.32 -0.27 -1.82
N GLU A 92 6.76 -1.48 -1.86
CA GLU A 92 5.99 -1.94 -3.02
C GLU A 92 4.78 -1.04 -3.31
N LEU A 93 4.12 -0.50 -2.28
CA LEU A 93 3.04 0.48 -2.46
C LEU A 93 3.55 1.84 -2.96
N ASP A 94 4.72 2.29 -2.50
CA ASP A 94 5.34 3.51 -3.01
C ASP A 94 5.68 3.35 -4.51
N ASP A 95 6.21 2.20 -4.91
CA ASP A 95 6.47 1.87 -6.32
C ASP A 95 5.15 1.81 -7.15
N GLU A 96 4.09 1.21 -6.61
CA GLU A 96 2.76 1.16 -7.24
C GLU A 96 2.16 2.58 -7.40
N GLU A 97 2.36 3.46 -6.42
CA GLU A 97 1.92 4.85 -6.43
C GLU A 97 2.64 5.70 -7.50
N ASP A 98 3.94 5.46 -7.68
CA ASP A 98 4.74 6.07 -8.73
C ASP A 98 4.30 5.61 -10.12
N GLU A 99 3.99 4.31 -10.28
CA GLU A 99 3.45 3.76 -11.53
C GLU A 99 2.08 4.38 -11.85
N ILE A 100 1.15 4.44 -10.89
CA ILE A 100 -0.16 5.08 -11.05
C ILE A 100 0.00 6.54 -11.52
N THR A 101 0.94 7.27 -10.91
CA THR A 101 1.19 8.69 -11.24
C THR A 101 1.79 8.84 -12.64
N ARG A 102 2.69 7.94 -13.04
CA ARG A 102 3.27 7.92 -14.38
C ARG A 102 2.20 7.60 -15.43
N ASP A 103 1.36 6.60 -15.20
CA ASP A 103 0.29 6.20 -16.11
C ASP A 103 -0.69 7.36 -16.34
N TYR A 104 -1.12 8.02 -15.25
CA TYR A 104 -1.98 9.19 -15.31
C TYR A 104 -1.39 10.31 -16.19
N ARG A 105 -0.10 10.63 -15.99
CA ARG A 105 0.60 11.64 -16.80
C ARG A 105 0.68 11.25 -18.28
N ASN A 106 0.93 9.98 -18.57
CA ASN A 106 0.96 9.49 -19.95
C ASN A 106 -0.41 9.61 -20.62
N SER A 107 -1.49 9.20 -19.93
CA SER A 107 -2.85 9.31 -20.45
C SER A 107 -3.27 10.77 -20.69
N LEU A 108 -2.89 11.70 -19.81
CA LEU A 108 -3.12 13.13 -20.04
C LEU A 108 -2.37 13.65 -21.27
N ARG A 109 -1.12 13.26 -21.44
CA ARG A 109 -0.31 13.66 -22.61
C ARG A 109 -0.91 13.13 -23.91
N GLU A 110 -1.38 11.89 -23.94
CA GLU A 110 -2.03 11.30 -25.11
C GLU A 110 -3.31 12.07 -25.50
N ILE A 111 -4.12 12.47 -24.51
CA ILE A 111 -5.29 13.33 -24.77
C ILE A 111 -4.88 14.67 -25.37
N GLU A 112 -3.84 15.31 -24.84
CA GLU A 112 -3.35 16.58 -25.36
C GLU A 112 -2.85 16.44 -26.81
N GLU A 113 -2.06 15.41 -27.11
CA GLU A 113 -1.56 15.12 -28.47
C GLU A 113 -2.71 14.88 -29.46
N ILE A 114 -3.77 14.16 -29.05
CA ILE A 114 -4.98 13.97 -29.86
C ILE A 114 -5.71 15.31 -30.09
N LYS A 115 -5.85 16.15 -29.07
CA LYS A 115 -6.48 17.48 -29.20
C LYS A 115 -5.68 18.36 -30.17
N TYR A 116 -4.36 18.44 -30.00
CA TYR A 116 -3.48 19.25 -30.87
C TYR A 116 -3.48 18.76 -32.33
N SER A 117 -3.41 17.45 -32.57
CA SER A 117 -3.43 16.89 -33.92
C SER A 117 -4.75 17.13 -34.66
N ARG A 118 -5.89 17.13 -33.96
CA ARG A 118 -7.21 17.51 -34.53
C ARG A 118 -7.29 19.00 -34.89
N HIS A 119 -6.67 19.89 -34.10
CA HIS A 119 -6.66 21.32 -34.42
C HIS A 119 -5.75 21.66 -35.62
N ALA A 120 -4.63 20.95 -35.79
CA ALA A 120 -3.72 21.16 -36.92
C ALA A 120 -4.35 20.81 -38.29
N THR A 121 -5.28 19.86 -38.34
CA THR A 121 -5.96 19.43 -39.57
C THR A 121 -7.17 20.29 -39.96
N THR A 122 -7.69 21.11 -39.05
CA THR A 122 -8.89 21.96 -39.30
C THR A 122 -8.52 23.37 -39.78
N SER A 123 -7.23 23.74 -39.81
CA SER A 123 -6.75 25.11 -40.07
C SER A 123 -6.53 25.46 -41.56
N TRP A 124 -6.95 24.61 -42.51
CA TRP A 124 -6.68 24.78 -43.95
C TRP A 124 -7.94 24.82 -44.84
N GLU A 125 -9.12 25.06 -44.26
CA GLU A 125 -10.36 25.38 -44.99
C GLU A 125 -10.75 26.85 -44.79
#